data_AF-A0A3S3NSK5-F1
#
_entry.id   AF-A0A3S3NSK5-F1
#
_cell.length_a   1.000
_cell.length_b   1.000
_cell.length_c   1.000
_cell.angle_alpha   90.00
_cell.angle_beta   90.00
_cell.angle_gamma   90.00
#
_symmetry.space_group_name_H-M   'P 1'
#
loop_
_entity.id
_entity.type
_entity.pdbx_description
1 polymer ?
#
loop_
_entity_poly.entity_id
_entity_poly.type
_entity_poly.pdbx_seq_one_letter_code
_entity_poly.pdbx_strand_id
1 'polypeptide(L)'
;MIIAKVYDEDDEDEDAQKTEKTNSKKIYGTAVFCVCCLKAFSFFGIVITFAQFFIPFVICIDLKNTKTMAVYMIFACSIAAAIMTVVTIVLSTKLPALLILFILTLFLTSGSVILEFFIFSNSMIVIGGVLLVLGYCSALPAIFNCMIERIKITDALNSMLMFVTTLPGTLGITLLIGFQIETEPMMFSHVMLFFTVIIVFSCICLALLDYFERKRGNSDRSTTFDEYAIRKQSTAENMF
;
A
#
# COMPACT_ATOMS: atom_id res chain seq x y z
N MET A 1 -12.73 64.81 19.94
CA MET A 1 -12.86 64.10 18.66
C MET A 1 -12.32 62.70 18.88
N ILE A 2 -13.20 61.75 19.17
CA ILE A 2 -12.85 60.37 19.51
C ILE A 2 -13.08 59.56 18.24
N ILE A 3 -11.99 59.14 17.60
CA ILE A 3 -12.05 58.21 16.47
C ILE A 3 -12.23 56.83 17.10
N ALA A 4 -13.47 56.35 17.11
CA ALA A 4 -13.75 54.95 17.42
C ALA A 4 -13.12 54.10 16.32
N LYS A 5 -12.07 53.33 16.68
CA LYS A 5 -11.60 52.22 15.86
C LYS A 5 -12.71 51.19 15.83
N VAL A 6 -13.43 51.13 14.72
CA VAL A 6 -14.17 49.93 14.33
C VAL A 6 -13.11 48.87 14.14
N TYR A 7 -13.01 47.94 15.09
CA TYR A 7 -12.25 46.70 14.89
C TYR A 7 -13.14 45.82 14.01
N ASP A 8 -12.64 45.51 12.81
CA ASP A 8 -13.28 44.58 11.89
C ASP A 8 -13.30 43.19 12.53
N GLU A 9 -14.50 42.68 12.85
CA GLU A 9 -14.72 41.29 13.31
C GLU A 9 -14.40 40.27 12.21
N ASP A 10 -14.19 40.70 10.97
CA ASP A 10 -13.92 39.85 9.81
C ASP A 10 -12.53 39.16 9.84
N ASP A 11 -11.57 39.63 10.64
CA ASP A 11 -10.21 39.06 10.69
C ASP A 11 -10.12 37.77 11.54
N GLU A 12 -11.01 37.54 12.52
CA GLU A 12 -10.94 36.34 13.38
C GLU A 12 -11.44 35.06 12.68
N ASP A 13 -12.39 35.18 11.75
CA ASP A 13 -12.96 34.04 11.02
C ASP A 13 -12.01 33.48 9.95
N GLU A 14 -11.15 34.31 9.35
CA GLU A 14 -10.16 33.86 8.36
C GLU A 14 -9.07 32.96 8.97
N ASP A 15 -8.62 33.26 10.19
CA ASP A 15 -7.56 32.51 10.86
C ASP A 15 -8.04 31.15 11.38
N ALA A 16 -9.32 31.06 11.79
CA ALA A 16 -9.96 29.80 12.15
C ALA A 16 -10.04 28.83 10.97
N GLN A 17 -10.48 29.31 9.80
CA GLN A 17 -10.59 28.48 8.58
C GLN A 17 -9.23 28.01 8.04
N LYS A 18 -8.18 28.84 8.09
CA LYS A 18 -6.81 28.45 7.69
C LYS A 18 -6.24 27.37 8.60
N THR A 19 -6.52 27.45 9.89
CA THR A 19 -6.06 26.48 10.88
C THR A 19 -6.72 25.10 10.68
N GLU A 20 -8.03 25.06 10.41
CA GLU A 20 -8.76 23.81 10.20
C GLU A 20 -8.30 23.05 8.93
N LYS A 21 -8.12 23.77 7.81
CA LYS A 21 -7.61 23.20 6.55
C LYS A 21 -6.21 22.60 6.72
N THR A 22 -5.36 23.26 7.51
CA THR A 22 -3.99 22.78 7.78
C THR A 22 -3.99 21.48 8.58
N ASN A 23 -4.88 21.35 9.57
CA ASN A 23 -4.98 20.13 10.39
C ASN A 23 -5.50 18.94 9.57
N SER A 24 -6.51 19.14 8.72
CA SER A 24 -7.02 18.07 7.84
C SER A 24 -5.92 17.46 6.97
N LYS A 25 -5.13 18.31 6.30
CA LYS A 25 -4.08 17.85 5.38
C LYS A 25 -2.99 17.06 6.10
N LYS A 26 -2.65 17.45 7.32
CA LYS A 26 -1.72 16.70 8.18
C LYS A 26 -2.29 15.33 8.54
N ILE A 27 -3.54 15.26 8.97
CA ILE A 27 -4.20 14.00 9.33
C ILE A 27 -4.25 13.03 8.14
N TYR A 28 -4.66 13.51 6.96
CA TYR A 28 -4.64 12.71 5.73
C TYR A 28 -3.24 12.18 5.42
N GLY A 29 -2.22 13.06 5.46
CA GLY A 29 -0.85 12.66 5.18
C GLY A 29 -0.31 11.61 6.14
N THR A 30 -0.59 11.76 7.44
CA THR A 30 -0.26 10.77 8.47
C THR A 30 -0.99 9.44 8.22
N ALA A 31 -2.29 9.47 7.91
CA ALA A 31 -3.07 8.27 7.63
C ALA A 31 -2.53 7.50 6.42
N VAL A 32 -2.27 8.19 5.30
CA VAL A 32 -1.66 7.58 4.10
C VAL A 32 -0.31 6.96 4.44
N PHE A 33 0.54 7.68 5.17
CA PHE A 33 1.84 7.15 5.59
C PHE A 33 1.72 5.88 6.44
N CYS A 34 0.84 5.87 7.44
CA CYS A 34 0.59 4.69 8.28
C CYS A 34 0.10 3.49 7.47
N VAL A 35 -0.82 3.70 6.52
CA VAL A 35 -1.33 2.63 5.66
C VAL A 35 -0.25 2.11 4.71
N CYS A 36 0.58 2.99 4.14
CA CYS A 36 1.73 2.60 3.33
C CYS A 36 2.78 1.81 4.13
N CYS A 37 3.06 2.20 5.37
CA CYS A 37 3.95 1.46 6.28
C CYS A 37 3.39 0.07 6.59
N LEU A 38 2.10 -0.05 6.94
CA LEU A 38 1.45 -1.34 7.18
C LEU A 38 1.52 -2.23 5.93
N LYS A 39 1.27 -1.67 4.75
CA LYS A 39 1.35 -2.39 3.48
C LYS A 39 2.77 -2.85 3.18
N ALA A 40 3.78 -2.00 3.39
CA ALA A 40 5.18 -2.32 3.20
C ALA A 40 5.65 -3.42 4.16
N PHE A 41 5.27 -3.31 5.44
CA PHE A 41 5.48 -4.36 6.44
C PHE A 41 4.96 -5.72 5.97
N SER A 42 3.70 -5.77 5.52
CA SER A 42 3.10 -7.03 5.07
C SER A 42 3.74 -7.60 3.80
N PHE A 43 4.08 -6.75 2.82
CA PHE A 43 4.78 -7.21 1.62
C PHE A 43 6.15 -7.79 1.94
N PHE A 44 6.93 -7.13 2.79
CA PHE A 44 8.23 -7.66 3.20
C PHE A 44 8.10 -8.90 4.09
N GLY A 45 7.05 -9.00 4.90
CA GLY A 45 6.70 -10.23 5.60
C GLY A 45 6.54 -11.41 4.66
N ILE A 46 5.82 -11.21 3.54
CA ILE A 46 5.70 -12.20 2.48
C ILE A 46 7.06 -12.49 1.82
N VAL A 47 7.81 -11.46 1.41
CA VAL A 47 9.12 -11.63 0.74
C VAL A 47 10.05 -12.48 1.58
N ILE A 48 10.22 -12.12 2.86
CA ILE A 48 11.14 -12.80 3.78
C ILE A 48 10.66 -14.22 4.03
N THR A 49 9.37 -14.41 4.31
CA THR A 49 8.81 -15.73 4.58
C THR A 49 8.93 -16.64 3.36
N PHE A 50 8.64 -16.12 2.16
CA PHE A 50 8.75 -16.86 0.91
C PHE A 50 10.20 -17.26 0.64
N ALA A 51 11.13 -16.30 0.73
CA ALA A 51 12.56 -16.55 0.48
C ALA A 51 13.15 -17.61 1.43
N GLN A 52 12.72 -17.63 2.70
CA GLN A 52 13.25 -18.55 3.71
C GLN A 52 12.57 -19.92 3.70
N PHE A 53 11.24 -19.95 3.52
CA PHE A 53 10.44 -21.14 3.82
C PHE A 53 9.80 -21.80 2.60
N PHE A 54 9.86 -21.21 1.41
CA PHE A 54 9.27 -21.84 0.23
C PHE A 54 9.93 -23.19 -0.12
N ILE A 55 11.26 -23.30 -0.01
CA ILE A 55 11.95 -24.59 -0.27
C ILE A 55 11.58 -25.64 0.79
N PRO A 56 11.72 -25.37 2.11
CA PRO A 56 11.24 -26.28 3.16
C PRO A 56 9.78 -26.69 2.97
N PHE A 57 8.89 -25.75 2.66
CA PHE A 57 7.48 -25.99 2.38
C PHE A 57 7.28 -27.02 1.26
N VAL A 58 7.96 -26.83 0.11
CA VAL A 58 7.86 -27.75 -1.04
C VAL A 58 8.42 -29.14 -0.73
N ILE A 59 9.39 -29.25 0.17
CA ILE A 59 9.99 -30.54 0.57
C ILE A 59 9.13 -31.26 1.61
N CYS A 60 8.61 -30.54 2.59
CA CYS A 60 7.86 -31.10 3.72
C CYS A 60 6.40 -31.42 3.38
N ILE A 61 5.86 -30.85 2.29
CA ILE A 61 4.54 -31.23 1.82
C ILE A 61 4.52 -32.67 1.27
N ASP A 62 3.43 -33.40 1.50
CA ASP A 62 3.25 -34.83 1.17
C ASP A 62 3.09 -35.12 -0.35
N LEU A 63 3.91 -34.47 -1.18
CA LEU A 63 3.98 -34.68 -2.63
C LEU A 63 5.24 -35.45 -3.06
N LYS A 64 6.04 -35.92 -2.09
CA LYS A 64 7.31 -36.64 -2.32
C LYS A 64 8.27 -35.88 -3.24
N ASN A 65 8.30 -34.56 -3.10
CA ASN A 65 9.17 -33.72 -3.91
C ASN A 65 10.64 -33.91 -3.54
N THR A 66 11.50 -33.95 -4.56
CA THR A 66 12.95 -33.95 -4.35
C THR A 66 13.44 -32.53 -4.10
N LYS A 67 14.58 -32.40 -3.40
CA LYS A 67 15.27 -31.12 -3.21
C LYS A 67 15.52 -30.41 -4.55
N THR A 68 15.91 -31.18 -5.57
CA THR A 68 16.14 -30.68 -6.93
C THR A 68 14.90 -30.03 -7.53
N MET A 69 13.72 -30.65 -7.35
CA MET A 69 12.46 -30.07 -7.84
C MET A 69 12.16 -28.73 -7.15
N ALA A 70 12.31 -28.65 -5.83
CA ALA A 70 12.11 -27.40 -5.09
C ALA A 70 13.03 -26.26 -5.58
N VAL A 71 14.29 -26.58 -5.90
CA VAL A 71 15.24 -25.62 -6.47
C VAL A 71 14.82 -25.17 -7.87
N TYR A 72 14.27 -26.05 -8.70
CA TYR A 72 13.70 -25.64 -9.99
C TYR A 72 12.49 -24.72 -9.84
N MET A 73 11.63 -24.97 -8.84
CA MET A 73 10.46 -24.11 -8.57
C MET A 73 10.90 -22.69 -8.15
N ILE A 74 11.87 -22.56 -7.24
CA ILE A 74 12.37 -21.24 -6.82
C ILE A 74 13.12 -20.52 -7.95
N PHE A 75 13.81 -21.26 -8.82
CA PHE A 75 14.47 -20.70 -10.00
C PHE A 75 13.43 -20.08 -10.96
N ALA A 76 12.33 -20.79 -11.23
CA ALA A 76 11.23 -20.26 -12.05
C ALA A 76 10.62 -18.99 -11.41
N CYS A 77 10.41 -18.99 -10.09
CA CYS A 77 9.95 -17.82 -9.35
C CYS A 77 10.91 -16.62 -9.50
N SER A 78 12.22 -16.87 -9.43
CA SER A 78 13.25 -15.83 -9.54
C SER A 78 13.29 -15.19 -10.93
N ILE A 79 13.15 -16.00 -11.99
CA ILE A 79 13.03 -15.49 -13.37
C ILE A 79 11.76 -14.64 -13.51
N ALA A 80 10.63 -15.11 -12.99
CA ALA A 80 9.38 -14.37 -13.01
C ALA A 80 9.51 -13.02 -12.29
N ALA A 81 10.18 -12.99 -11.12
CA ALA A 81 10.47 -11.76 -10.38
C ALA A 81 11.24 -10.74 -11.22
N ALA A 82 12.29 -11.20 -11.92
CA ALA A 82 13.14 -10.35 -12.74
C ALA A 82 12.35 -9.74 -13.91
N ILE A 83 11.59 -10.58 -14.63
CA ILE A 83 10.75 -10.12 -15.75
C ILE A 83 9.73 -9.11 -15.26
N MET A 84 9.02 -9.40 -14.17
CA MET A 84 7.97 -8.53 -13.65
C MET A 84 8.52 -7.23 -13.08
N THR A 85 9.74 -7.23 -12.55
CA THR A 85 10.41 -6.01 -12.13
C THR A 85 10.62 -5.07 -13.32
N VAL A 86 11.13 -5.59 -14.44
CA VAL A 86 11.28 -4.80 -15.68
C VAL A 86 9.93 -4.30 -16.18
N VAL A 87 8.92 -5.18 -16.23
CA VAL A 87 7.55 -4.81 -16.65
C VAL A 87 6.98 -3.71 -15.75
N THR A 88 7.13 -3.82 -14.43
CA THR A 88 6.61 -2.82 -13.49
C THR A 88 7.32 -1.49 -13.61
N ILE A 89 8.64 -1.49 -13.83
CA ILE A 89 9.40 -0.25 -14.10
C ILE A 89 8.82 0.44 -15.35
N VAL A 90 8.62 -0.28 -16.44
CA VAL A 90 8.02 0.28 -17.67
C VAL A 90 6.60 0.80 -17.40
N LEU A 91 5.76 0.02 -16.72
CA LEU A 91 4.39 0.40 -16.38
C LEU A 91 4.32 1.63 -15.47
N SER A 92 5.28 1.81 -14.56
CA SER A 92 5.34 2.98 -13.66
C SER A 92 5.54 4.31 -14.38
N THR A 93 5.98 4.29 -15.64
CA THR A 93 6.06 5.50 -16.47
C THR A 93 4.72 5.92 -17.10
N LYS A 94 3.73 5.02 -17.12
CA LYS A 94 2.45 5.22 -17.83
C LYS A 94 1.23 5.14 -16.93
N LEU A 95 1.31 4.40 -15.82
CA LEU A 95 0.18 4.10 -14.96
C LEU A 95 0.35 4.78 -13.59
N PRO A 96 -0.76 5.24 -12.97
CA PRO A 96 -0.71 5.78 -11.61
C PRO A 96 -0.31 4.71 -10.61
N ALA A 97 0.43 5.08 -9.57
CA ALA A 97 0.99 4.13 -8.62
C ALA A 97 -0.07 3.25 -7.93
N LEU A 98 -1.25 3.81 -7.63
CA LEU A 98 -2.37 3.07 -7.02
C LEU A 98 -2.86 1.91 -7.91
N LEU A 99 -2.92 2.12 -9.22
CA LEU A 99 -3.38 1.09 -10.15
C LEU A 99 -2.36 -0.04 -10.25
N ILE A 100 -1.07 0.29 -10.23
CA ILE A 100 0.01 -0.71 -10.17
C ILE A 100 -0.10 -1.51 -8.86
N LEU A 101 -0.29 -0.85 -7.72
CA LEU A 101 -0.49 -1.54 -6.43
C LEU A 101 -1.70 -2.47 -6.45
N PHE A 102 -2.78 -2.09 -7.12
CA PHE A 102 -3.96 -2.93 -7.27
C PHE A 102 -3.66 -4.19 -8.09
N ILE A 103 -3.00 -4.05 -9.25
CA ILE A 103 -2.57 -5.18 -10.10
C ILE A 103 -1.66 -6.13 -9.32
N LEU A 104 -0.66 -5.60 -8.62
CA LEU A 104 0.23 -6.38 -7.76
C LEU A 104 -0.52 -7.13 -6.66
N THR A 105 -1.50 -6.47 -6.03
CA THR A 105 -2.36 -7.09 -5.01
C THR A 105 -3.22 -8.22 -5.60
N LEU A 106 -3.70 -8.10 -6.84
CA LEU A 106 -4.44 -9.17 -7.51
C LEU A 106 -3.58 -10.40 -7.78
N PHE A 107 -2.35 -10.22 -8.28
CA PHE A 107 -1.42 -11.34 -8.47
C PHE A 107 -1.11 -12.03 -7.14
N LEU A 108 -0.81 -11.25 -6.11
CA LEU A 108 -0.53 -11.74 -4.77
C LEU A 108 -1.73 -12.54 -4.21
N THR A 109 -2.94 -11.98 -4.29
CA THR A 109 -4.16 -12.63 -3.80
C THR A 109 -4.42 -13.94 -4.54
N SER A 110 -4.28 -13.93 -5.86
CA SER A 110 -4.44 -15.13 -6.67
C SER A 110 -3.41 -16.21 -6.30
N GLY A 111 -2.14 -15.82 -6.11
CA GLY A 111 -1.08 -16.71 -5.67
C GLY A 111 -1.34 -17.34 -4.29
N SER A 112 -1.72 -16.52 -3.30
CA SER A 112 -2.06 -16.98 -1.95
C SER A 112 -3.25 -17.94 -1.94
N VAL A 113 -4.31 -17.63 -2.68
CA VAL A 113 -5.49 -18.50 -2.80
C VAL A 113 -5.12 -19.83 -3.48
N ILE A 114 -4.29 -19.80 -4.53
CA ILE A 114 -3.85 -21.02 -5.21
C ILE A 114 -3.03 -21.91 -4.27
N LEU A 115 -2.08 -21.34 -3.52
CA LEU A 115 -1.28 -22.11 -2.56
C LEU A 115 -2.12 -22.72 -1.44
N GLU A 116 -3.14 -22.00 -0.97
CA GLU A 116 -4.01 -22.47 0.11
C GLU A 116 -4.91 -23.63 -0.33
N PHE A 117 -5.55 -23.53 -1.50
CA PHE A 117 -6.59 -24.47 -1.91
C PHE A 117 -6.11 -25.56 -2.88
N PHE A 118 -5.05 -25.33 -3.66
CA PHE A 118 -4.62 -26.23 -4.73
C PHE A 118 -3.26 -26.86 -4.47
N ILE A 119 -2.95 -27.06 -3.19
CA ILE A 119 -1.64 -27.52 -2.75
C ILE A 119 -1.31 -28.97 -3.16
N PHE A 120 -2.28 -29.74 -3.63
CA PHE A 120 -2.11 -31.16 -4.00
C PHE A 120 -1.42 -31.39 -5.34
N SER A 121 -1.04 -30.33 -6.07
CA SER A 121 -0.39 -30.44 -7.38
C SER A 121 0.87 -29.59 -7.43
N ASN A 122 1.98 -30.22 -7.83
CA ASN A 122 3.26 -29.54 -8.05
C ASN A 122 3.15 -28.37 -9.03
N SER A 123 2.36 -28.53 -10.10
CA SER A 123 2.13 -27.45 -11.06
C SER A 123 1.41 -26.27 -10.43
N MET A 124 0.43 -26.52 -9.56
CA MET A 124 -0.33 -25.47 -8.87
C MET A 124 0.53 -24.75 -7.83
N ILE A 125 1.42 -25.46 -7.12
CA ILE A 125 2.39 -24.84 -6.21
C ILE A 125 3.32 -23.88 -6.97
N VAL A 126 3.83 -24.30 -8.13
CA VAL A 126 4.68 -23.43 -8.97
C VAL A 126 3.91 -22.21 -9.45
N ILE A 127 2.68 -22.40 -9.96
CA ILE A 127 1.84 -21.30 -10.43
C ILE A 127 1.53 -20.31 -9.29
N GLY A 128 1.14 -20.82 -8.13
CA GLY A 128 0.88 -20.01 -6.94
C GLY A 128 2.11 -19.25 -6.46
N GLY A 129 3.27 -19.91 -6.40
CA GLY A 129 4.54 -19.29 -6.05
C GLY A 129 4.95 -18.20 -7.04
N VAL A 130 4.84 -18.46 -8.35
CA VAL A 130 5.11 -17.46 -9.39
C VAL A 130 4.18 -16.25 -9.24
N LEU A 131 2.87 -16.46 -9.08
CA LEU A 131 1.90 -15.36 -8.90
C LEU A 131 2.18 -14.53 -7.64
N LEU A 132 2.57 -15.17 -6.53
CA LEU A 132 3.01 -14.46 -5.34
C LEU A 132 4.20 -13.54 -5.65
N VAL A 133 5.23 -14.10 -6.29
CA VAL A 133 6.46 -13.37 -6.60
C VAL A 133 6.19 -12.20 -7.55
N LEU A 134 5.36 -12.40 -8.56
CA LEU A 134 4.89 -11.32 -9.44
C LEU A 134 4.18 -10.21 -8.65
N GLY A 135 3.43 -10.56 -7.61
CA GLY A 135 2.71 -9.62 -6.75
C GLY A 135 3.61 -8.80 -5.83
N TYR A 136 4.68 -9.38 -5.26
CA TYR A 136 5.51 -8.66 -4.28
C TYR A 136 6.81 -8.06 -4.85
N CYS A 137 7.32 -8.51 -5.99
CA CYS A 137 8.67 -8.15 -6.47
C CYS A 137 8.88 -6.64 -6.69
N SER A 138 7.80 -5.92 -7.00
CA SER A 138 7.85 -4.47 -7.27
C SER A 138 6.93 -3.67 -6.35
N ALA A 139 6.58 -4.24 -5.20
CA ALA A 139 5.72 -3.58 -4.24
C ALA A 139 6.36 -2.33 -3.63
N LEU A 140 7.65 -2.37 -3.26
CA LEU A 140 8.31 -1.23 -2.60
C LEU A 140 8.36 0.03 -3.48
N PRO A 141 8.84 -0.03 -4.74
CA PRO A 141 8.79 1.15 -5.63
C PRO A 141 7.37 1.67 -5.85
N ALA A 142 6.37 0.78 -5.97
CA ALA A 142 4.98 1.17 -6.15
C ALA A 142 4.41 1.87 -4.90
N ILE A 143 4.74 1.40 -3.69
CA ILE A 143 4.38 2.06 -2.42
C ILE A 143 5.04 3.43 -2.33
N PHE A 144 6.33 3.52 -2.68
CA PHE A 144 7.07 4.77 -2.64
C PHE A 144 6.50 5.81 -3.61
N ASN A 145 6.22 5.41 -4.85
CA ASN A 145 5.56 6.28 -5.83
C ASN A 145 4.16 6.71 -5.36
N CYS A 146 3.40 5.79 -4.77
CA CYS A 146 2.09 6.08 -4.18
C CYS A 146 2.18 7.12 -3.06
N MET A 147 3.25 7.09 -2.25
CA MET A 147 3.52 8.10 -1.23
C MET A 147 3.92 9.44 -1.85
N ILE A 148 4.83 9.47 -2.84
CA ILE A 148 5.24 10.72 -3.51
C ILE A 148 4.04 11.45 -4.11
N GLU A 149 3.12 10.71 -4.73
CA GLU A 149 1.91 11.27 -5.32
C GLU A 149 0.98 11.94 -4.29
N ARG A 150 1.02 11.54 -3.01
CA ARG A 150 0.04 11.94 -1.98
C ARG A 150 0.62 12.85 -0.91
N ILE A 151 1.88 12.65 -0.55
CA ILE A 151 2.55 13.37 0.54
C ILE A 151 3.94 13.82 0.10
N LYS A 152 4.39 14.96 0.63
CA LYS A 152 5.78 15.37 0.47
C LYS A 152 6.66 14.45 1.32
N ILE A 153 7.34 13.50 0.67
CA ILE A 153 8.26 12.59 1.36
C ILE A 153 9.46 13.39 1.86
N THR A 154 9.75 13.24 3.15
CA THR A 154 10.99 13.70 3.78
C THR A 154 11.93 12.52 3.97
N ASP A 155 13.23 12.78 4.14
CA ASP A 155 14.21 11.72 4.40
C ASP A 155 13.84 10.88 5.63
N ALA A 156 13.32 11.52 6.68
CA ALA A 156 12.84 10.84 7.88
C ALA A 156 11.70 9.85 7.60
N LEU A 157 10.73 10.22 6.76
CA LEU A 157 9.63 9.32 6.39
C LEU A 157 10.13 8.15 5.55
N ASN A 158 11.09 8.39 4.66
CA ASN A 158 11.73 7.34 3.87
C ASN A 158 12.52 6.37 4.77
N SER A 159 13.32 6.89 5.72
CA SER A 159 14.03 6.06 6.71
C SER A 159 13.07 5.24 7.57
N MET A 160 11.95 5.82 8.01
CA MET A 160 10.92 5.07 8.74
C MET A 160 10.29 3.97 7.89
N LEU A 161 9.97 4.25 6.62
CA LEU A 161 9.45 3.24 5.70
C LEU A 161 10.45 2.08 5.55
N MET A 162 11.73 2.39 5.33
CA MET A 162 12.80 1.38 5.23
C MET A 162 13.03 0.62 6.54
N PHE A 163 12.85 1.26 7.69
CA PHE A 163 12.89 0.56 8.98
C PHE A 163 11.75 -0.46 9.07
N VAL A 164 10.54 -0.07 8.70
CA VAL A 164 9.35 -0.93 8.74
C VAL A 164 9.47 -2.16 7.84
N THR A 165 10.17 -2.06 6.70
CA THR A 165 10.40 -3.23 5.83
C THR A 165 11.30 -4.31 6.45
N THR A 166 12.11 -3.96 7.45
CA THR A 166 12.99 -4.92 8.15
C THR A 166 12.32 -5.60 9.35
N LEU A 167 11.27 -5.00 9.92
CA LEU A 167 10.57 -5.50 11.09
C LEU A 167 9.98 -6.93 10.94
N PRO A 168 9.40 -7.34 9.80
CA PRO A 168 8.83 -8.69 9.69
C PRO A 168 9.87 -9.79 9.94
N GLY A 169 11.13 -9.55 9.55
CA GLY A 169 12.22 -10.48 9.80
C GLY A 169 12.67 -10.54 11.26
N THR A 170 12.45 -9.48 12.03
CA THR A 170 12.88 -9.38 13.44
C THR A 170 11.79 -9.77 14.44
N LEU A 171 10.50 -9.63 14.08
CA LEU A 171 9.36 -9.93 14.97
C LEU A 171 9.10 -11.42 15.21
N GLY A 172 10.00 -12.31 14.79
CA GLY A 172 9.92 -13.74 15.11
C GLY A 172 8.87 -14.52 14.32
N ILE A 173 8.21 -13.92 13.32
CA ILE A 173 7.27 -14.63 12.43
C ILE A 173 7.99 -15.78 11.71
N THR A 174 9.24 -15.56 11.33
CA THR A 174 10.13 -16.57 10.74
C THR A 174 10.46 -17.69 11.73
N LEU A 175 10.65 -17.38 13.01
CA LEU A 175 10.87 -18.40 14.05
C LEU A 175 9.63 -19.27 14.21
N LEU A 176 8.43 -18.67 14.29
CA LEU A 176 7.18 -19.40 14.42
C LEU A 176 6.99 -20.42 13.29
N ILE A 177 7.19 -19.98 12.05
CA ILE A 177 7.10 -20.86 10.87
C ILE A 177 8.19 -21.92 10.92
N GLY A 178 9.43 -21.54 11.24
CA GLY A 178 10.55 -22.48 11.31
C GLY A 178 10.34 -23.61 12.31
N PHE A 179 9.70 -23.35 13.45
CA PHE A 179 9.38 -24.38 14.44
C PHE A 179 8.25 -25.33 13.98
N GLN A 180 7.29 -24.84 13.18
CA GLN A 180 6.09 -25.59 12.83
C GLN A 180 6.13 -26.21 11.43
N ILE A 181 7.03 -25.77 10.54
CA ILE A 181 6.99 -26.16 9.11
C ILE A 181 7.26 -27.64 8.88
N GLU A 182 8.02 -28.30 9.77
CA GLU A 182 8.29 -29.74 9.67
C GLU A 182 7.07 -30.58 10.06
N THR A 183 6.25 -30.10 11.01
CA THR A 183 5.05 -30.80 11.49
C THR A 183 3.80 -30.42 10.69
N GLU A 184 3.69 -29.15 10.32
CA GLU A 184 2.54 -28.53 9.67
C GLU A 184 3.00 -27.59 8.53
N PRO A 185 3.35 -28.13 7.36
CA PRO A 185 3.83 -27.31 6.23
C PRO A 185 2.80 -26.29 5.75
N MET A 186 1.50 -26.52 6.00
CA MET A 186 0.42 -25.58 5.70
C MET A 186 0.56 -24.23 6.42
N MET A 187 1.30 -24.18 7.55
CA MET A 187 1.55 -22.93 8.27
C MET A 187 2.17 -21.86 7.36
N PHE A 188 3.00 -22.26 6.40
CA PHE A 188 3.55 -21.35 5.38
C PHE A 188 2.43 -20.64 4.59
N SER A 189 1.48 -21.40 4.06
CA SER A 189 0.38 -20.86 3.24
C SER A 189 -0.56 -19.96 4.07
N HIS A 190 -0.86 -20.37 5.31
CA HIS A 190 -1.67 -19.56 6.21
C HIS A 190 -1.04 -18.20 6.53
N VAL A 191 0.27 -18.14 6.78
CA VAL A 191 0.96 -16.85 7.00
C VAL A 191 0.94 -15.99 5.74
N MET A 192 1.14 -16.58 4.57
CA MET A 192 1.04 -15.86 3.28
C MET A 192 -0.34 -15.24 3.10
N LEU A 193 -1.40 -16.02 3.37
CA LEU A 193 -2.78 -15.56 3.28
C LEU A 193 -3.06 -14.45 4.29
N PHE A 194 -2.59 -14.58 5.53
CA PHE A 194 -2.73 -13.55 6.56
C PHE A 194 -2.15 -12.21 6.13
N PHE A 195 -0.91 -12.17 5.65
CA PHE A 195 -0.31 -10.93 5.13
C PHE A 195 -1.05 -10.40 3.90
N THR A 196 -1.51 -11.29 3.03
CA THR A 196 -2.29 -10.92 1.84
C THR A 196 -3.59 -10.22 2.22
N VAL A 197 -4.30 -10.70 3.24
CA VAL A 197 -5.52 -10.04 3.76
C VAL A 197 -5.22 -8.63 4.25
N ILE A 198 -4.10 -8.43 4.97
CA ILE A 198 -3.66 -7.09 5.40
C ILE A 198 -3.34 -6.19 4.20
N ILE A 199 -2.72 -6.75 3.14
CA ILE A 199 -2.40 -6.01 1.91
C ILE A 199 -3.67 -5.60 1.15
N VAL A 200 -4.67 -6.48 1.07
CA VAL A 200 -5.98 -6.16 0.47
C VAL A 200 -6.69 -5.09 1.29
N PHE A 201 -6.75 -5.25 2.61
CA PHE A 201 -7.36 -4.27 3.52
C PHE A 201 -6.69 -2.89 3.39
N SER A 202 -5.36 -2.82 3.42
CA SER A 202 -4.63 -1.57 3.23
C SER A 202 -4.86 -0.93 1.85
N CYS A 203 -5.03 -1.73 0.79
CA CYS A 203 -5.44 -1.24 -0.53
C CYS A 203 -6.81 -0.56 -0.48
N ILE A 204 -7.79 -1.18 0.18
CA ILE A 204 -9.14 -0.62 0.35
C ILE A 204 -9.07 0.68 1.17
N CYS A 205 -8.31 0.70 2.26
CA CYS A 205 -8.08 1.91 3.06
C CYS A 205 -7.50 3.06 2.22
N LEU A 206 -6.47 2.80 1.40
CA LEU A 206 -5.91 3.83 0.51
C LEU A 206 -6.94 4.34 -0.50
N ALA A 207 -7.72 3.46 -1.11
CA ALA A 207 -8.76 3.85 -2.05
C ALA A 207 -9.86 4.70 -1.38
N LEU A 208 -10.25 4.36 -0.15
CA LEU A 208 -11.21 5.13 0.64
C LEU A 208 -10.65 6.50 1.03
N LEU A 209 -9.40 6.57 1.50
CA LEU A 209 -8.73 7.83 1.82
C LEU A 209 -8.66 8.76 0.61
N ASP A 210 -8.28 8.24 -0.56
CA ASP A 210 -8.28 8.99 -1.82
C ASP A 210 -9.68 9.47 -2.21
N TYR A 211 -10.69 8.64 -2.02
CA TYR A 211 -12.09 8.99 -2.30
C TYR A 211 -12.56 10.15 -1.42
N PHE A 212 -12.30 10.07 -0.10
CA PHE A 212 -12.68 11.12 0.84
C PHE A 212 -11.95 12.45 0.57
N GLU A 213 -10.65 12.39 0.25
CA GLU A 213 -9.87 13.59 -0.06
C GLU A 213 -10.39 14.27 -1.34
N ARG A 214 -10.73 13.50 -2.38
CA ARG A 214 -11.35 14.04 -3.61
C ARG A 214 -12.71 14.66 -3.33
N LYS A 215 -13.53 14.02 -2.50
CA LYS A 215 -14.85 14.54 -2.12
C LYS A 215 -14.72 15.86 -1.35
N ARG A 216 -13.77 15.95 -0.42
CA ARG A 216 -13.49 17.18 0.34
C ARG A 216 -13.02 18.31 -0.58
N GLY A 217 -12.08 18.03 -1.48
CA GLY A 217 -11.58 19.02 -2.44
C GLY A 217 -12.63 19.57 -3.40
N ASN A 218 -13.64 18.77 -3.78
CA ASN A 218 -14.76 19.25 -4.59
C ASN A 218 -15.74 20.12 -3.79
N SER A 219 -15.97 19.81 -2.51
CA SER A 219 -16.81 20.63 -1.63
C SER A 219 -16.23 22.02 -1.45
N ASP A 220 -14.93 22.12 -1.23
CA ASP A 220 -14.24 23.41 -1.05
C ASP A 220 -14.26 24.28 -2.30
N ARG A 221 -14.24 23.67 -3.51
CA ARG A 221 -14.37 24.41 -4.77
C ARG A 221 -15.79 24.94 -4.98
N SER A 222 -16.81 24.17 -4.62
CA SER A 222 -18.21 24.59 -4.77
C SER A 222 -18.47 25.87 -3.96
N THR A 223 -18.01 25.92 -2.71
CA THR A 223 -18.19 27.09 -1.84
C THR A 223 -17.46 28.32 -2.34
N THR A 224 -16.25 28.17 -2.91
CA THR A 224 -15.55 29.32 -3.49
C THR A 224 -16.28 29.89 -4.70
N PHE A 225 -16.81 29.04 -5.59
CA PHE A 225 -17.56 29.50 -6.76
C PHE A 225 -18.83 30.27 -6.37
N ASP A 226 -19.53 29.82 -5.33
CA ASP A 226 -20.73 30.50 -4.82
C ASP A 226 -20.39 31.86 -4.19
N GLU A 227 -19.32 31.97 -3.40
CA GLU A 227 -18.87 33.26 -2.83
C GLU A 227 -18.46 34.26 -3.92
N TYR A 228 -17.75 33.82 -4.96
CA TYR A 228 -17.38 34.69 -6.08
C TYR A 228 -18.60 35.19 -6.85
N ALA A 229 -19.62 34.34 -7.03
CA ALA A 229 -20.87 34.73 -7.69
C ALA A 229 -21.62 35.80 -6.87
N ILE A 230 -21.73 35.61 -5.54
CA ILE A 230 -22.40 36.54 -4.63
C ILE A 230 -21.67 37.90 -4.57
N ARG A 231 -20.33 37.90 -4.43
CA ARG A 231 -19.56 39.16 -4.43
C ARG A 231 -19.74 39.93 -5.73
N LYS A 232 -19.72 39.25 -6.88
CA LYS A 232 -19.90 39.92 -8.18
C LYS A 232 -21.30 40.56 -8.31
N GLN A 233 -22.33 39.95 -7.72
CA GLN A 233 -23.69 40.48 -7.71
C GLN A 233 -23.82 41.70 -6.78
N SER A 234 -23.22 41.65 -5.59
CA SER A 234 -23.22 42.78 -4.65
C SER A 234 -22.46 44.01 -5.18
N THR A 235 -21.30 43.82 -5.84
CA THR A 235 -20.58 44.94 -6.45
C THR A 235 -21.35 45.56 -7.61
N ALA A 236 -22.18 44.79 -8.32
CA ALA A 236 -23.02 45.30 -9.39
C ALA A 236 -24.17 46.16 -8.86
N GLU A 237 -24.80 45.79 -7.74
CA GLU A 237 -25.87 46.59 -7.12
C GLU A 237 -25.36 47.92 -6.55
N ASN A 238 -24.14 47.95 -5.99
CA ASN A 238 -23.55 49.18 -5.44
C ASN A 238 -23.07 50.21 -6.50
N MET A 239 -23.13 49.88 -7.80
CA MET A 239 -22.79 50.81 -8.89
C MET A 239 -24.00 51.56 -9.46
N PHE A 240 -25.22 51.25 -9.02
CA PHE A 240 -26.47 51.92 -9.45
C PHE A 240 -27.09 52.72 -8.31
#